data_AF-A0A258VQK5-F1
#
_entry.id   AF-A0A258VQK5-F1
#
_cell.length_a   1.000
_cell.length_b   1.000
_cell.length_c   1.000
_cell.angle_alpha   90.00
_cell.angle_beta   90.00
_cell.angle_gamma   90.00
#
_symmetry.space_group_name_H-M   'P 1'
#
loop_
_entity.id
_entity.type
_entity.pdbx_description
1 polymer ?
#
loop_
_entity_poly.entity_id
_entity_poly.type
_entity_poly.pdbx_seq_one_letter_code
_entity_poly.pdbx_strand_id
1 'polypeptide(L)'
;EGPTVQVSAALMVAVHRWLRVPVTAGVIIAGGAAGVAAAFNTPLAGVAFAIEELASAFEQRLAVLVMAVVMIAGVVSLGLAGDYVYFGAMAQRLPISDLFVLAPLAGIVGGVAGGLFSRLLIAMAGSEHGVFTAMRARPILLAAACGLVVAITGIVTEGSSWGTGYDTTRHLLAGGDASLLFGPGKFVSTLATALSGAPGGIFAPSLSVGAGVRAPLTASIIIMEMTADRTMVLPLFATALIADWASAKVCKPKLYHTLAKQFTPASQNA
;
A
#
# COMPACT_ATOMS: atom_id res chain seq x y z
N GLU A 1 -5.16 -1.43 5.45
CA GLU A 1 -3.99 -0.91 6.20
C GLU A 1 -4.14 0.53 6.70
N GLY A 2 -4.60 1.50 5.90
CA GLY A 2 -4.65 2.92 6.33
C GLY A 2 -5.24 3.13 7.74
N PRO A 3 -6.46 2.62 8.02
CA PRO A 3 -7.06 2.70 9.35
C PRO A 3 -6.25 1.98 10.45
N THR A 4 -5.72 0.79 10.18
CA THR A 4 -4.97 0.01 11.18
C THR A 4 -3.65 0.69 11.55
N VAL A 5 -2.95 1.27 10.57
CA VAL A 5 -1.73 2.05 10.77
C VAL A 5 -2.00 3.28 11.64
N GLN A 6 -3.06 4.03 11.32
CA GLN A 6 -3.43 5.23 12.08
C GLN A 6 -3.87 4.91 13.51
N VAL A 7 -4.74 3.91 13.68
CA VAL A 7 -5.23 3.49 15.00
C VAL A 7 -4.10 2.95 15.86
N SER A 8 -3.21 2.13 15.30
CA SER A 8 -2.07 1.57 16.03
C SER A 8 -1.07 2.65 16.45
N ALA A 9 -0.74 3.59 15.55
CA ALA A 9 0.09 4.74 15.90
C ALA A 9 -0.56 5.60 16.99
N ALA A 10 -1.85 5.88 16.89
CA ALA A 10 -2.59 6.65 17.89
C ALA A 10 -2.64 5.95 19.26
N LEU A 11 -2.82 4.63 19.28
CA LEU A 11 -2.80 3.83 20.50
C LEU A 11 -1.41 3.88 21.16
N MET A 12 -0.34 3.74 20.38
CA MET A 12 1.03 3.83 20.90
C MET A 12 1.29 5.21 21.53
N VAL A 13 0.85 6.28 20.88
CA VAL A 13 0.92 7.65 21.43
C VAL A 13 0.11 7.78 22.72
N ALA A 14 -1.10 7.23 22.77
CA ALA A 14 -1.96 7.27 23.95
C ALA A 14 -1.31 6.54 25.14
N VAL A 15 -0.73 5.36 24.91
CA VAL A 15 0.00 4.59 25.94
C VAL A 15 1.22 5.36 26.44
N HIS A 16 2.02 5.94 25.55
CA HIS A 16 3.17 6.76 25.96
C HIS A 16 2.76 7.96 26.81
N ARG A 17 1.67 8.64 26.45
CA ARG A 17 1.10 9.73 27.25
C ARG A 17 0.62 9.26 28.61
N TRP A 18 -0.05 8.11 28.67
CA TRP A 18 -0.53 7.52 29.91
C TRP A 18 0.64 7.14 30.84
N LEU A 19 1.70 6.56 30.30
CA LEU A 19 2.93 6.22 31.02
C LEU A 19 3.85 7.41 31.30
N ARG A 20 3.51 8.61 30.79
CA ARG A 20 4.31 9.85 30.89
C ARG A 20 5.73 9.71 30.31
N VAL A 21 5.87 8.93 29.24
CA VAL A 21 7.12 8.74 28.49
C VAL A 21 7.10 9.63 27.24
N PRO A 22 8.24 10.23 26.81
CA PRO A 22 8.27 11.06 25.61
C PRO A 22 7.79 10.32 24.36
N VAL A 23 7.01 11.02 23.53
CA VAL A 23 6.57 10.55 22.21
C VAL A 23 7.58 11.07 21.19
N THR A 24 8.46 10.19 20.72
CA THR A 24 9.39 10.50 19.63
C THR A 24 8.77 10.11 18.29
N ALA A 25 9.34 10.59 17.18
CA ALA A 25 8.96 10.11 15.85
C ALA A 25 9.02 8.57 15.77
N GLY A 26 10.05 7.97 16.37
CA GLY A 26 10.22 6.52 16.43
C GLY A 26 9.05 5.76 17.06
N VAL A 27 8.37 6.35 18.04
CA VAL A 27 7.19 5.76 18.69
C VAL A 27 6.00 5.71 17.73
N ILE A 28 5.74 6.83 17.05
CA ILE A 28 4.67 6.93 16.04
C ILE A 28 4.90 5.91 14.94
N ILE A 29 6.16 5.80 14.50
CA ILE A 29 6.52 4.88 13.44
C ILE A 29 6.41 3.42 13.90
N ALA A 30 6.90 3.09 15.10
CA ALA A 30 6.77 1.74 15.66
C ALA A 30 5.30 1.32 15.71
N GLY A 31 4.41 2.21 16.17
CA GLY A 31 2.98 1.98 16.16
C GLY A 31 2.42 1.79 14.75
N GLY A 32 2.80 2.63 13.79
CA GLY A 32 2.38 2.50 12.40
C GLY A 32 2.82 1.18 11.76
N ALA A 33 4.09 0.81 11.90
CA ALA A 33 4.67 -0.43 11.39
C ALA A 33 4.02 -1.68 12.02
N ALA A 34 3.73 -1.64 13.33
CA ALA A 34 2.95 -2.68 14.00
C ALA A 34 1.55 -2.82 13.41
N GLY A 35 0.90 -1.70 13.06
CA GLY A 35 -0.41 -1.68 12.41
C GLY A 35 -0.40 -2.24 10.99
N VAL A 36 0.70 -2.08 10.24
CA VAL A 36 0.89 -2.76 8.93
C VAL A 36 1.04 -4.27 9.13
N ALA A 37 1.95 -4.69 10.02
CA ALA A 37 2.21 -6.10 10.28
C ALA A 37 0.97 -6.85 10.79
N ALA A 38 0.23 -6.25 11.71
CA ALA A 38 -1.01 -6.84 12.23
C ALA A 38 -2.09 -6.96 11.15
N ALA A 39 -2.16 -6.02 10.19
CA ALA A 39 -3.21 -5.99 9.17
C ALA A 39 -3.07 -7.08 8.10
N PHE A 40 -1.85 -7.51 7.81
CA PHE A 40 -1.57 -8.49 6.76
C PHE A 40 -0.94 -9.78 7.27
N ASN A 41 -0.77 -9.90 8.58
CA ASN A 41 -0.04 -11.02 9.20
C ASN A 41 1.42 -11.12 8.68
N THR A 42 2.08 -9.97 8.50
CA THR A 42 3.40 -9.84 7.86
C THR A 42 4.41 -9.10 8.74
N PRO A 43 4.96 -9.73 9.79
CA PRO A 43 5.91 -9.07 10.70
C PRO A 43 7.20 -8.64 10.00
N LEU A 44 7.77 -9.47 9.11
CA LEU A 44 9.01 -9.08 8.41
C LEU A 44 8.76 -7.87 7.50
N ALA A 45 7.58 -7.79 6.92
CA ALA A 45 7.23 -6.69 6.05
C ALA A 45 6.93 -5.39 6.81
N GLY A 46 6.37 -5.47 8.02
CA GLY A 46 6.28 -4.31 8.92
C GLY A 46 7.67 -3.78 9.31
N VAL A 47 8.65 -4.67 9.50
CA VAL A 47 10.05 -4.29 9.72
C VAL A 47 10.65 -3.64 8.47
N ALA A 48 10.45 -4.23 7.30
CA ALA A 48 10.92 -3.67 6.04
C ALA A 48 10.32 -2.29 5.77
N PHE A 49 9.02 -2.12 6.02
CA PHE A 49 8.33 -0.82 5.94
C PHE A 49 8.97 0.20 6.87
N ALA A 50 9.21 -0.18 8.12
CA ALA A 50 9.93 0.68 9.05
C ALA A 50 11.34 1.01 8.56
N ILE A 51 12.10 0.07 8.02
CA ILE A 51 13.46 0.38 7.54
C ILE A 51 13.38 1.29 6.30
N GLU A 52 12.59 0.94 5.29
CA GLU A 52 12.54 1.61 3.99
C GLU A 52 11.94 3.01 4.04
N GLU A 53 10.89 3.21 4.85
CA GLU A 53 10.25 4.51 5.00
C GLU A 53 11.01 5.42 6.00
N LEU A 54 11.93 4.87 6.81
CA LEU A 54 12.66 5.61 7.86
C LEU A 54 14.17 5.73 7.69
N ALA A 55 14.75 5.11 6.66
CA ALA A 55 16.20 5.00 6.49
C ALA A 55 16.96 6.33 6.35
N SER A 56 16.31 7.50 6.45
CA SER A 56 16.99 8.79 6.39
C SER A 56 17.38 9.40 7.74
N ALA A 57 17.05 8.84 8.93
CA ALA A 57 17.26 9.60 10.17
C ALA A 57 17.36 8.86 11.53
N PHE A 58 17.81 7.59 11.65
CA PHE A 58 17.82 6.96 12.99
C PHE A 58 19.06 6.15 13.38
N GLU A 59 19.38 6.22 14.68
CA GLU A 59 20.33 5.35 15.39
C GLU A 59 19.88 3.88 15.33
N GLN A 60 20.84 2.97 15.16
CA GLN A 60 20.64 1.51 15.10
C GLN A 60 19.78 0.96 16.26
N ARG A 61 19.81 1.59 17.44
CA ARG A 61 19.02 1.18 18.61
C ARG A 61 17.52 1.28 18.38
N LEU A 62 17.05 2.32 17.69
CA LEU A 62 15.63 2.52 17.44
C LEU A 62 15.10 1.48 16.45
N ALA A 63 15.90 1.12 15.45
CA ALA A 63 15.54 0.08 14.48
C ALA A 63 15.27 -1.27 15.17
N VAL A 64 16.12 -1.68 16.13
CA VAL A 64 15.92 -2.92 16.89
C VAL A 64 14.63 -2.89 17.73
N LEU A 65 14.32 -1.76 18.36
CA LEU A 65 13.08 -1.61 19.12
C LEU A 65 11.85 -1.68 18.24
N VAL A 66 11.86 -1.02 17.08
CA VAL A 66 10.76 -1.11 16.11
C VAL A 66 10.58 -2.55 15.63
N MET A 67 11.68 -3.26 15.35
CA MET A 67 11.62 -4.68 14.98
C MET A 67 10.97 -5.54 16.06
N ALA A 68 11.34 -5.34 17.33
CA ALA A 68 10.73 -6.07 18.45
C ALA A 68 9.22 -5.79 18.56
N VAL A 69 8.80 -4.53 18.47
CA VAL A 69 7.39 -4.14 18.53
C VAL A 69 6.60 -4.78 17.38
N VAL A 70 7.13 -4.73 16.17
CA VAL A 70 6.49 -5.31 14.98
C VAL A 70 6.37 -6.84 15.09
N MET A 71 7.43 -7.51 15.55
CA MET A 71 7.43 -8.95 15.79
C MET A 71 6.38 -9.34 16.84
N ILE A 72 6.31 -8.63 17.96
CA ILE A 72 5.31 -8.88 19.02
C ILE A 72 3.89 -8.68 18.45
N ALA A 73 3.65 -7.60 17.71
CA ALA A 73 2.36 -7.35 17.08
C ALA A 73 1.98 -8.46 16.09
N GLY A 74 2.93 -8.95 15.29
CA GLY A 74 2.73 -10.08 14.38
C GLY A 74 2.39 -11.38 15.11
N VAL A 75 3.15 -11.74 16.15
CA VAL A 75 2.88 -12.95 16.97
C VAL A 75 1.52 -12.87 17.67
N VAL A 76 1.14 -11.69 18.19
CA VAL A 76 -0.19 -11.49 18.78
C VAL A 76 -1.27 -11.63 17.71
N SER A 77 -1.08 -11.06 16.52
CA SER A 77 -2.01 -11.20 15.41
C SER A 77 -2.16 -12.66 14.98
N LEU A 78 -1.07 -13.41 14.86
CA LEU A 78 -1.07 -14.87 14.62
C LEU A 78 -1.83 -15.64 15.69
N GLY A 79 -1.63 -15.30 16.97
CA GLY A 79 -2.31 -15.95 18.09
C GLY A 79 -3.82 -15.70 18.12
N LEU A 80 -4.27 -14.53 17.65
CA LEU A 80 -5.68 -14.15 17.66
C LEU A 80 -6.42 -14.54 16.37
N ALA A 81 -5.80 -14.29 15.22
CA ALA A 81 -6.40 -14.48 13.91
C ALA A 81 -6.09 -15.86 13.29
N GLY A 82 -5.17 -16.61 13.90
CA GLY A 82 -4.69 -17.90 13.42
C GLY A 82 -3.50 -17.78 12.46
N ASP A 83 -2.80 -18.90 12.28
CA ASP A 83 -1.71 -19.01 11.30
C ASP A 83 -2.30 -19.19 9.89
N TYR A 84 -2.63 -18.07 9.24
CA TYR A 84 -3.11 -18.06 7.86
C TYR A 84 -2.22 -17.20 6.97
N VAL A 85 -2.06 -17.68 5.73
CA VAL A 85 -1.39 -16.96 4.65
C VAL A 85 -2.46 -16.19 3.89
N TYR A 86 -2.32 -14.86 3.83
CA TYR A 86 -3.36 -13.97 3.31
C TYR A 86 -3.86 -14.43 1.93
N PHE A 87 -3.00 -14.56 0.92
CA PHE A 87 -3.37 -15.06 -0.40
C PHE A 87 -3.31 -16.59 -0.56
N GLY A 88 -2.91 -17.32 0.48
CA GLY A 88 -2.65 -18.76 0.39
C GLY A 88 -1.34 -19.08 -0.33
N ALA A 89 -1.05 -20.38 -0.46
CA ALA A 89 0.15 -20.86 -1.14
C ALA A 89 -0.01 -20.80 -2.67
N MET A 90 1.02 -20.34 -3.37
CA MET A 90 1.07 -20.36 -4.83
C MET A 90 1.04 -21.79 -5.35
N ALA A 91 0.05 -22.10 -6.19
CA ALA A 91 -0.08 -23.43 -6.79
C ALA A 91 0.85 -23.63 -8.00
N GLN A 92 1.25 -22.54 -8.66
CA GLN A 92 2.00 -22.56 -9.91
C GLN A 92 3.34 -21.84 -9.76
N ARG A 93 4.43 -22.52 -10.15
CA ARG A 93 5.76 -21.91 -10.23
C ARG A 93 6.06 -21.63 -11.69
N LEU A 94 6.32 -20.37 -12.00
CA LEU A 94 6.75 -19.98 -13.34
C LEU A 94 8.20 -20.45 -13.58
N PRO A 95 8.52 -20.95 -14.78
CA PRO A 95 9.90 -21.16 -15.20
C PRO A 95 10.70 -19.87 -15.08
N ILE A 96 11.98 -19.98 -14.68
CA ILE A 96 12.88 -18.82 -14.54
C ILE A 96 13.03 -18.07 -15.89
N SER A 97 12.92 -18.78 -17.02
CA SER A 97 12.94 -18.19 -18.37
C SER A 97 11.84 -17.15 -18.57
N ASP A 98 10.62 -17.50 -18.18
CA ASP A 98 9.42 -16.69 -18.41
C ASP A 98 9.47 -15.43 -17.52
N LEU A 99 10.12 -15.57 -16.37
CA LEU A 99 10.33 -14.50 -15.41
C LEU A 99 11.19 -13.36 -15.97
N PHE A 100 12.15 -13.63 -16.86
CA PHE A 100 12.95 -12.58 -17.50
C PHE A 100 12.11 -11.68 -18.42
N VAL A 101 10.97 -12.14 -18.91
CA VAL A 101 10.06 -11.36 -19.76
C VAL A 101 8.92 -10.77 -18.93
N LEU A 102 8.30 -11.60 -18.08
CA LEU A 102 7.12 -11.22 -17.30
C LEU A 102 7.45 -10.23 -16.19
N ALA A 103 8.59 -10.37 -15.49
CA ALA A 103 8.96 -9.47 -14.40
C ALA A 103 9.20 -8.02 -14.89
N PRO A 104 9.97 -7.75 -15.96
CA PRO A 104 10.09 -6.39 -16.48
C PRO A 104 8.77 -5.84 -17.02
N LEU A 105 7.97 -6.66 -17.71
CA LEU A 105 6.68 -6.22 -18.25
C LEU A 105 5.71 -5.82 -17.12
N ALA A 106 5.54 -6.69 -16.12
CA ALA A 106 4.70 -6.42 -14.96
C ALA A 106 5.23 -5.20 -14.17
N GLY A 107 6.56 -5.09 -14.03
CA GLY A 107 7.20 -3.94 -13.40
C GLY A 107 6.89 -2.64 -14.13
N ILE A 108 7.05 -2.58 -15.44
CA ILE A 108 6.78 -1.38 -16.25
C ILE A 108 5.29 -1.02 -16.19
N VAL A 109 4.40 -1.98 -16.47
CA VAL A 109 2.95 -1.74 -16.49
C VAL A 109 2.46 -1.30 -15.10
N GLY A 110 2.82 -2.04 -14.07
CA GLY A 110 2.48 -1.74 -12.68
C GLY A 110 3.07 -0.42 -12.18
N GLY A 111 4.31 -0.13 -12.57
CA GLY A 111 4.99 1.12 -12.26
C GLY A 111 4.35 2.33 -12.94
N VAL A 112 4.02 2.23 -14.22
CA VAL A 112 3.30 3.30 -14.95
C VAL A 112 1.91 3.51 -14.35
N ALA A 113 1.18 2.45 -14.05
CA ALA A 113 -0.12 2.54 -13.39
C ALA A 113 0.00 3.20 -12.00
N GLY A 114 0.92 2.75 -11.15
CA GLY A 114 1.17 3.34 -9.83
C GLY A 114 1.64 4.80 -9.89
N GLY A 115 2.45 5.15 -10.89
CA GLY A 115 2.88 6.52 -11.16
C GLY A 115 1.72 7.41 -11.60
N LEU A 116 0.85 6.93 -12.49
CA LEU A 116 -0.36 7.65 -12.91
C LEU A 116 -1.31 7.86 -11.72
N PHE A 117 -1.53 6.81 -10.93
CA PHE A 117 -2.33 6.85 -9.71
C PHE A 117 -1.80 7.92 -8.74
N SER A 118 -0.50 7.89 -8.45
CA SER A 118 0.16 8.86 -7.57
C SER A 118 0.04 10.28 -8.10
N ARG A 119 0.27 10.47 -9.41
CA ARG A 119 0.17 11.79 -10.06
C ARG A 119 -1.22 12.38 -9.94
N LEU A 120 -2.27 11.58 -10.16
CA LEU A 120 -3.66 12.02 -10.08
C LEU A 120 -4.06 12.39 -8.65
N LEU A 121 -3.65 11.59 -7.66
CA LEU A 121 -3.91 11.92 -6.25
C LEU A 121 -3.18 13.18 -5.81
N ILE A 122 -1.90 13.34 -6.17
CA ILE A 122 -1.13 14.55 -5.85
C ILE A 122 -1.73 15.78 -6.54
N ALA A 123 -2.14 15.64 -7.81
CA ALA A 123 -2.80 16.72 -8.54
C ALA A 123 -4.13 17.11 -7.87
N MET A 124 -4.95 16.13 -7.48
CA MET A 124 -6.19 16.37 -6.76
C MET A 124 -5.95 17.09 -5.43
N ALA A 125 -4.91 16.69 -4.69
CA ALA A 125 -4.60 17.24 -3.38
C ALA A 125 -3.99 18.64 -3.44
N GLY A 126 -3.18 18.96 -4.47
CA GLY A 126 -2.33 20.16 -4.49
C GLY A 126 -2.44 21.11 -5.69
N SER A 127 -3.15 20.75 -6.77
CA SER A 127 -3.18 21.61 -7.98
C SER A 127 -4.07 22.84 -7.80
N GLU A 128 -3.65 24.01 -8.26
CA GLU A 128 -4.47 25.23 -8.25
C GLU A 128 -5.43 25.36 -9.45
N HIS A 129 -5.38 24.42 -10.40
CA HIS A 129 -6.28 24.42 -11.55
C HIS A 129 -7.74 24.45 -11.11
N GLY A 130 -8.54 25.28 -11.79
CA GLY A 130 -9.93 25.53 -11.44
C GLY A 130 -10.81 24.28 -11.30
N VAL A 131 -10.54 23.23 -12.09
CA VAL A 131 -11.26 21.94 -11.99
C VAL A 131 -11.01 21.27 -10.63
N PHE A 132 -9.75 21.06 -10.25
CA PHE A 132 -9.40 20.42 -8.97
C PHE A 132 -9.82 21.27 -7.77
N THR A 133 -9.74 22.60 -7.89
CA THR A 133 -10.22 23.53 -6.85
C THR A 133 -11.74 23.46 -6.70
N ALA A 134 -12.50 23.44 -7.80
CA ALA A 134 -13.95 23.28 -7.76
C ALA A 134 -14.38 21.92 -7.21
N MET A 135 -13.66 20.84 -7.55
CA MET A 135 -13.90 19.50 -7.00
C MET A 135 -13.68 19.48 -5.48
N ARG A 136 -12.58 20.06 -4.98
CA ARG A 136 -12.31 20.16 -3.53
C ARG A 136 -13.31 21.03 -2.78
N ALA A 137 -13.88 22.04 -3.44
CA ALA A 137 -14.90 22.90 -2.84
C ALA A 137 -16.25 22.18 -2.61
N ARG A 138 -16.48 21.03 -3.25
CA ARG A 138 -17.73 20.26 -3.16
C ARG A 138 -17.47 18.79 -2.78
N PRO A 139 -16.93 18.52 -1.57
CA PRO A 139 -16.44 17.19 -1.19
C PRO A 139 -17.53 16.11 -1.21
N ILE A 140 -18.77 16.43 -0.82
CA ILE A 140 -19.89 15.47 -0.83
C ILE A 140 -20.27 15.08 -2.26
N LEU A 141 -20.31 16.05 -3.18
CA LEU A 141 -20.62 15.78 -4.59
C LEU A 141 -19.51 14.96 -5.24
N LEU A 142 -18.26 15.29 -4.93
CA LEU A 142 -17.11 14.51 -5.38
C LEU A 142 -17.19 13.06 -4.89
N ALA A 143 -17.45 12.85 -3.59
CA ALA A 143 -17.59 11.52 -3.02
C ALA A 143 -18.76 10.74 -3.66
N ALA A 144 -19.89 11.40 -3.91
CA ALA A 144 -21.03 10.79 -4.61
C ALA A 144 -20.67 10.39 -6.05
N ALA A 145 -19.96 11.25 -6.80
CA ALA A 145 -19.50 10.95 -8.15
C ALA A 145 -18.49 9.80 -8.18
N CYS A 146 -17.53 9.79 -7.24
CA CYS A 146 -16.59 8.69 -7.07
C CYS A 146 -17.31 7.38 -6.72
N GLY A 147 -18.31 7.42 -5.83
CA GLY A 147 -19.15 6.27 -5.48
C GLY A 147 -19.92 5.73 -6.69
N LEU A 148 -20.44 6.61 -7.55
CA LEU A 148 -21.09 6.22 -8.79
C LEU A 148 -20.10 5.54 -9.76
N VAL A 149 -18.89 6.06 -9.90
CA VAL A 149 -17.83 5.43 -10.71
C VAL A 149 -17.51 4.03 -10.16
N VAL A 150 -17.38 3.86 -8.85
CA VAL A 150 -17.15 2.55 -8.20
C VAL A 150 -18.34 1.60 -8.42
N ALA A 151 -19.57 2.09 -8.36
CA ALA A 151 -20.77 1.28 -8.61
C ALA A 151 -20.82 0.81 -10.07
N ILE A 152 -20.64 1.70 -11.04
CA ILE A 152 -20.68 1.39 -12.47
C ILE A 152 -19.55 0.41 -12.83
N THR A 153 -18.32 0.68 -12.39
CA THR A 153 -17.18 -0.21 -12.64
C THR A 153 -17.39 -1.60 -12.03
N GLY A 154 -17.97 -1.67 -10.83
CA GLY A 154 -18.41 -2.92 -10.22
C GLY A 154 -19.37 -3.71 -11.10
N ILE A 155 -20.44 -3.07 -11.57
CA ILE A 155 -21.45 -3.72 -12.43
C ILE A 155 -20.81 -4.22 -13.73
N VAL A 156 -19.98 -3.40 -14.38
CA VAL A 156 -19.28 -3.76 -15.64
C VAL A 156 -18.29 -4.92 -15.46
N THR A 157 -17.74 -5.07 -14.24
CA THR A 157 -16.78 -6.12 -13.91
C THR A 157 -17.41 -7.31 -13.17
N GLU A 158 -18.75 -7.38 -13.15
CA GLU A 158 -19.53 -8.42 -12.47
C GLU A 158 -19.15 -8.57 -10.99
N GLY A 159 -18.82 -7.44 -10.34
CA GLY A 159 -18.46 -7.36 -8.93
C GLY A 159 -16.97 -7.60 -8.62
N SER A 160 -16.16 -8.07 -9.57
CA SER A 160 -14.74 -8.40 -9.30
C SER A 160 -13.87 -7.19 -8.91
N SER A 161 -14.25 -5.97 -9.33
CA SER A 161 -13.52 -4.74 -8.96
C SER A 161 -13.90 -4.15 -7.61
N TRP A 162 -14.92 -4.66 -6.91
CA TRP A 162 -15.34 -4.19 -5.59
C TRP A 162 -14.39 -4.60 -4.47
N GLY A 163 -14.59 -4.01 -3.28
CA GLY A 163 -13.82 -4.31 -2.07
C GLY A 163 -12.32 -4.03 -2.22
N THR A 164 -11.49 -4.89 -1.64
CA THR A 164 -10.02 -4.79 -1.74
C THR A 164 -9.47 -5.43 -3.01
N GLY A 165 -10.24 -6.28 -3.69
CA GLY A 165 -9.76 -7.15 -4.77
C GLY A 165 -9.15 -8.47 -4.25
N TYR A 166 -9.24 -8.71 -2.94
CA TYR A 166 -8.68 -9.89 -2.28
C TYR A 166 -9.12 -11.21 -2.91
N ASP A 167 -10.43 -11.44 -3.00
CA ASP A 167 -10.96 -12.74 -3.44
C ASP A 167 -10.55 -13.06 -4.88
N THR A 168 -10.62 -12.08 -5.78
CA THR A 168 -10.20 -12.23 -7.18
C THR A 168 -8.69 -12.44 -7.29
N THR A 169 -7.87 -11.69 -6.55
CA THR A 169 -6.42 -11.90 -6.54
C THR A 169 -6.07 -13.27 -5.97
N ARG A 170 -6.69 -13.70 -4.86
CA ARG A 170 -6.49 -15.03 -4.28
C ARG A 170 -6.87 -16.13 -5.28
N HIS A 171 -7.99 -15.97 -5.99
CA HIS A 171 -8.43 -16.92 -7.00
C HIS A 171 -7.43 -17.05 -8.16
N LEU A 172 -6.94 -15.92 -8.67
CA LEU A 172 -5.89 -15.88 -9.71
C LEU A 172 -4.59 -16.57 -9.25
N LEU A 173 -4.16 -16.30 -8.01
CA LEU A 173 -2.94 -16.90 -7.44
C LEU A 173 -3.08 -18.41 -7.17
N ALA A 174 -4.31 -18.87 -6.93
CA ALA A 174 -4.65 -20.29 -6.85
C ALA A 174 -4.71 -20.99 -8.22
N GLY A 175 -4.45 -20.27 -9.32
CA GLY A 175 -4.50 -20.79 -10.69
C GLY A 175 -5.90 -20.73 -11.32
N GLY A 176 -6.83 -19.99 -10.73
CA GLY A 176 -8.13 -19.71 -11.33
C GLY A 176 -8.04 -18.60 -12.38
N ASP A 177 -9.08 -18.50 -13.20
CA ASP A 177 -9.20 -17.45 -14.23
C ASP A 177 -9.95 -16.24 -13.67
N ALA A 178 -9.61 -15.04 -14.16
CA ALA A 178 -10.40 -13.85 -13.92
C ALA A 178 -10.61 -13.06 -15.21
N SER A 179 -11.66 -12.25 -15.22
CA SER A 179 -11.92 -11.34 -16.34
C SER A 179 -10.73 -10.39 -16.56
N LEU A 180 -10.35 -10.19 -17.82
CA LEU A 180 -9.34 -9.19 -18.20
C LEU A 180 -9.73 -7.77 -17.79
N LEU A 181 -11.03 -7.53 -17.56
CA LEU A 181 -11.55 -6.26 -17.05
C LEU A 181 -11.22 -6.02 -15.57
N PHE A 182 -10.80 -7.05 -14.82
CA PHE A 182 -10.46 -6.92 -13.41
C PHE A 182 -9.37 -5.87 -13.18
N GLY A 183 -8.22 -5.96 -13.87
CA GLY A 183 -7.11 -5.03 -13.67
C GLY A 183 -7.49 -3.56 -13.92
N PRO A 184 -7.99 -3.22 -15.12
CA PRO A 184 -8.43 -1.86 -15.44
C PRO A 184 -9.59 -1.39 -14.55
N GLY A 185 -10.61 -2.23 -14.32
CA GLY A 185 -11.75 -1.89 -13.48
C GLY A 185 -11.34 -1.64 -12.04
N LYS A 186 -10.43 -2.46 -11.51
CA LYS A 186 -9.89 -2.32 -10.15
C LYS A 186 -9.01 -1.08 -10.02
N PHE A 187 -8.23 -0.73 -11.04
CA PHE A 187 -7.49 0.53 -11.07
C PHE A 187 -8.44 1.73 -10.94
N VAL A 188 -9.50 1.76 -11.76
CA VAL A 188 -10.48 2.85 -11.78
C VAL A 188 -11.26 2.92 -10.46
N SER A 189 -11.74 1.79 -9.94
CA SER A 189 -12.50 1.76 -8.69
C SER A 189 -11.64 2.19 -7.49
N THR A 190 -10.38 1.75 -7.44
CA THR A 190 -9.43 2.13 -6.40
C THR A 190 -9.10 3.62 -6.47
N LEU A 191 -8.84 4.15 -7.68
CA LEU A 191 -8.53 5.57 -7.87
C LEU A 191 -9.73 6.45 -7.49
N ALA A 192 -10.94 6.08 -7.92
CA ALA A 192 -12.16 6.81 -7.55
C ALA A 192 -12.38 6.79 -6.04
N THR A 193 -12.20 5.65 -5.39
CA THR A 193 -12.31 5.54 -3.93
C THR A 193 -11.27 6.42 -3.23
N ALA A 194 -10.01 6.42 -3.67
CA ALA A 194 -8.96 7.24 -3.09
C ALA A 194 -9.21 8.76 -3.31
N LEU A 195 -9.70 9.16 -4.48
CA LEU A 195 -10.03 10.56 -4.79
C LEU A 195 -11.24 11.08 -3.99
N SER A 196 -12.13 10.20 -3.54
CA SER A 196 -13.31 10.58 -2.74
C SER A 196 -12.95 11.18 -1.38
N GLY A 197 -11.73 10.93 -0.88
CA GLY A 197 -11.31 11.31 0.47
C GLY A 197 -11.89 10.44 1.59
N ALA A 198 -12.57 9.34 1.25
CA ALA A 198 -13.06 8.40 2.25
C ALA A 198 -11.90 7.79 3.07
N PRO A 199 -12.06 7.61 4.40
CA PRO A 199 -11.03 7.01 5.24
C PRO A 199 -10.79 5.57 4.81
N GLY A 200 -9.57 5.26 4.38
CA GLY A 200 -9.23 3.96 3.83
C GLY A 200 -7.74 3.79 3.59
N GLY A 201 -7.36 2.56 3.23
CA GLY A 201 -6.02 2.24 2.77
C GLY A 201 -5.98 2.09 1.25
N ILE A 202 -4.87 2.50 0.63
CA ILE A 202 -4.63 2.34 -0.81
C ILE A 202 -3.71 1.17 -1.12
N PHE A 203 -3.02 0.63 -0.12
CA PHE A 203 -1.98 -0.38 -0.30
C PHE A 203 -2.56 -1.73 -0.76
N ALA A 204 -3.54 -2.28 -0.04
CA ALA A 204 -4.12 -3.59 -0.41
C ALA A 204 -4.76 -3.58 -1.82
N PRO A 205 -5.57 -2.57 -2.20
CA PRO A 205 -6.07 -2.47 -3.57
C PRO A 205 -4.96 -2.27 -4.62
N SER A 206 -3.86 -1.59 -4.27
CA SER A 206 -2.72 -1.41 -5.19
C SER A 206 -2.02 -2.74 -5.49
N LEU A 207 -1.91 -3.66 -4.50
CA LEU A 207 -1.39 -5.01 -4.73
C LEU A 207 -2.28 -5.79 -5.73
N SER A 208 -3.60 -5.71 -5.60
CA SER A 208 -4.54 -6.39 -6.49
C SER A 208 -4.48 -5.89 -7.94
N VAL A 209 -4.21 -4.59 -8.14
CA VAL A 209 -4.05 -3.99 -9.47
C VAL A 209 -2.65 -4.20 -10.04
N GLY A 210 -1.69 -4.63 -9.21
CA GLY A 210 -0.27 -4.63 -9.54
C GLY A 210 0.33 -3.22 -9.63
N ALA A 211 -0.33 -2.21 -9.06
CA ALA A 211 0.14 -0.83 -9.07
C ALA A 211 1.35 -0.68 -8.13
N GLY A 212 2.44 -0.14 -8.66
CA GLY A 212 3.68 0.05 -7.90
C GLY A 212 3.54 1.12 -6.81
N VAL A 213 3.54 0.71 -5.55
CA VAL A 213 3.80 1.59 -4.40
C VAL A 213 5.32 1.77 -4.30
N ARG A 214 5.80 3.01 -4.19
CA ARG A 214 7.24 3.39 -4.24
C ARG A 214 8.03 2.97 -2.99
N ALA A 215 7.99 1.68 -2.68
CA ALA A 215 8.58 1.00 -1.52
C ALA A 215 8.92 -0.46 -1.91
N PRO A 216 9.95 -0.68 -2.76
CA PRO A 216 10.21 -1.97 -3.40
C PRO A 216 10.59 -3.09 -2.42
N LEU A 217 11.37 -2.80 -1.37
CA LEU A 217 11.73 -3.80 -0.36
C LEU A 217 10.49 -4.24 0.40
N THR A 218 9.71 -3.28 0.90
CA THR A 218 8.49 -3.54 1.65
C THR A 218 7.49 -4.33 0.81
N ALA A 219 7.23 -3.90 -0.42
CA ALA A 219 6.29 -4.56 -1.32
C ALA A 219 6.69 -6.03 -1.60
N SER A 220 7.98 -6.28 -1.85
CA SER A 220 8.47 -7.64 -2.12
C SER A 220 8.33 -8.58 -0.91
N ILE A 221 8.64 -8.10 0.30
CA ILE A 221 8.54 -8.89 1.53
C ILE A 221 7.08 -9.13 1.92
N ILE A 222 6.22 -8.13 1.75
CA ILE A 222 4.77 -8.27 1.95
C ILE A 222 4.24 -9.40 1.05
N ILE A 223 4.54 -9.36 -0.25
CA ILE A 223 4.04 -10.39 -1.18
C ILE A 223 4.60 -11.76 -0.82
N MET A 224 5.89 -11.88 -0.47
CA MET A 224 6.48 -13.14 -0.02
C MET A 224 5.75 -13.71 1.21
N GLU A 225 5.50 -12.91 2.24
CA GLU A 225 4.81 -13.39 3.46
C GLU A 225 3.34 -13.71 3.20
N MET A 226 2.64 -12.88 2.41
CA MET A 226 1.24 -13.08 2.07
C MET A 226 0.99 -14.27 1.13
N THR A 227 2.03 -14.83 0.52
CA THR A 227 1.95 -15.96 -0.43
C THR A 227 2.72 -17.20 0.02
N ALA A 228 3.45 -17.09 1.14
CA ALA A 228 4.34 -18.10 1.70
C ALA A 228 5.39 -18.66 0.72
N ASP A 229 5.69 -17.98 -0.38
CA ASP A 229 6.67 -18.42 -1.37
C ASP A 229 7.98 -17.64 -1.28
N ARG A 230 8.99 -18.26 -0.66
CA ARG A 230 10.33 -17.68 -0.48
C ARG A 230 11.18 -17.74 -1.75
N THR A 231 10.80 -18.55 -2.74
CA THR A 231 11.59 -18.70 -3.98
C THR A 231 11.42 -17.51 -4.91
N MET A 232 10.31 -16.77 -4.76
CA MET A 232 9.94 -15.63 -5.59
C MET A 232 10.47 -14.28 -5.09
N VAL A 233 11.25 -14.23 -4.01
CA VAL A 233 11.75 -12.97 -3.42
C VAL A 233 12.59 -12.15 -4.40
N LEU A 234 13.63 -12.75 -5.00
CA LEU A 234 14.51 -12.04 -5.94
C LEU A 234 13.76 -11.53 -7.18
N PRO A 235 12.90 -12.34 -7.83
CA PRO A 235 12.06 -11.88 -8.94
C PRO A 235 11.08 -10.76 -8.57
N LEU A 236 10.41 -10.88 -7.42
CA LEU A 236 9.49 -9.84 -6.93
C LEU A 236 10.23 -8.54 -6.65
N PHE A 237 11.41 -8.63 -6.04
CA PHE A 237 12.25 -7.47 -5.78
C PHE A 237 12.72 -6.81 -7.08
N ALA A 238 13.18 -7.58 -8.07
CA ALA A 238 13.53 -7.06 -9.40
C ALA A 238 12.34 -6.36 -10.08
N THR A 239 11.16 -6.99 -10.06
CA THR A 239 9.91 -6.42 -10.59
C THR A 239 9.57 -5.11 -9.88
N ALA A 240 9.70 -5.06 -8.55
CA ALA A 240 9.39 -3.89 -7.75
C ALA A 240 10.36 -2.73 -8.02
N LEU A 241 11.66 -3.00 -8.24
CA LEU A 241 12.63 -1.99 -8.65
C LEU A 241 12.30 -1.40 -10.02
N ILE A 242 11.92 -2.24 -10.98
CA ILE A 242 11.50 -1.80 -12.32
C ILE A 242 10.23 -0.95 -12.21
N ALA A 243 9.28 -1.36 -11.36
CA ALA A 243 8.07 -0.59 -11.10
C ALA A 243 8.35 0.77 -10.46
N ASP A 244 9.24 0.84 -9.47
CA ASP A 244 9.62 2.12 -8.86
C ASP A 244 10.29 3.06 -9.87
N TRP A 245 11.17 2.52 -10.71
CA TRP A 245 11.81 3.25 -11.80
C TRP A 245 10.77 3.78 -12.81
N ALA A 246 9.87 2.92 -13.30
CA ALA A 246 8.85 3.32 -14.26
C ALA A 246 7.87 4.33 -13.65
N SER A 247 7.47 4.12 -12.40
CA SER A 247 6.66 5.07 -11.62
C SER A 247 7.35 6.43 -11.50
N ALA A 248 8.68 6.47 -11.32
CA ALA A 248 9.43 7.71 -11.17
C ALA A 248 9.43 8.57 -12.44
N LYS A 249 9.35 7.92 -13.60
CA LYS A 249 9.24 8.60 -14.90
C LYS A 249 7.87 9.25 -15.09
N VAL A 250 6.81 8.69 -14.50
CA VAL A 250 5.44 9.22 -14.60
C VAL A 250 5.14 10.24 -13.48
N CYS A 251 5.53 9.92 -12.25
CA CYS A 251 5.36 10.74 -11.05
C CYS A 251 6.67 10.74 -10.24
N LYS A 252 7.44 11.82 -10.37
CA LYS A 252 8.69 12.01 -9.63
C LYS A 252 8.51 11.98 -8.10
N PRO A 253 7.53 12.70 -7.50
CA PRO A 253 7.36 12.70 -6.05
C PRO A 253 6.80 11.37 -5.52
N LYS A 254 7.27 10.96 -4.32
CA LYS A 254 6.65 9.89 -3.54
C LYS A 254 5.29 10.33 -3.00
N LEU A 255 4.27 9.49 -3.20
CA LEU A 255 2.88 9.80 -2.86
C LEU A 255 2.69 10.22 -1.40
N TYR A 256 3.01 9.33 -0.44
CA TYR A 256 2.79 9.60 0.98
C TYR A 256 3.59 10.81 1.48
N HIS A 257 4.85 10.93 1.08
CA HIS A 257 5.69 12.08 1.43
C HIS A 257 5.11 13.41 0.94
N THR A 258 4.62 13.46 -0.30
CA THR A 258 4.03 14.69 -0.86
C THR A 258 2.68 15.02 -0.25
N LEU A 259 1.84 14.03 0.05
CA LEU A 259 0.58 14.27 0.76
C LEU A 259 0.83 14.72 2.21
N ALA A 260 1.87 14.19 2.87
CA ALA A 260 2.24 14.58 4.22
C ALA A 260 2.68 16.06 4.33
N LYS A 261 3.26 16.63 3.26
CA LYS A 261 3.66 18.06 3.23
C LYS A 261 2.50 19.04 3.47
N GLN A 262 1.27 18.61 3.23
CA GLN A 262 0.07 19.43 3.49
C GLN A 262 -0.18 19.61 4.99
N PHE A 263 0.41 18.76 5.83
CA PHE A 263 0.27 18.76 7.28
C PHE A 263 1.49 19.33 8.01
N THR A 264 2.60 19.60 7.30
CA THR A 264 3.76 20.28 7.87
C THR A 264 3.56 21.80 7.88
N PRO A 265 3.81 22.49 9.01
CA PRO A 265 3.70 23.94 9.06
C PRO A 265 4.63 24.63 8.06
N ALA A 266 4.16 25.72 7.46
CA ALA A 266 4.81 26.43 6.36
C ALA A 266 6.26 26.90 6.65
N SER A 267 6.68 26.96 7.92
CA SER A 267 8.01 27.41 8.35
C SER A 267 9.15 26.43 8.08
N GLN A 268 8.88 25.22 7.54
CA GLN A 268 9.90 24.20 7.23
C GLN A 268 10.02 23.91 5.71
N ASN A 269 9.34 24.67 4.85
CA ASN A 269 9.36 24.49 3.39
C ASN A 269 10.37 25.42 2.66
N ALA A 270 11.29 26.06 3.39
CA ALA A 270 12.36 26.91 2.85
C ALA A 270 13.71 26.19 2.88
#